data_AF-A0A8T3B2Y8-F1
#
_entry.id   AF-A0A8T3B2Y8-F1
#
_cell.length_a   1.000
_cell.length_b   1.000
_cell.length_c   1.000
_cell.angle_alpha   90.00
_cell.angle_beta   90.00
_cell.angle_gamma   90.00
#
_symmetry.space_group_name_H-M   'P 1'
#
loop_
_entity.id
_entity.type
_entity.pdbx_description
1 polymer ?
#
loop_
_entity_poly.entity_id
_entity_poly.type
_entity_poly.pdbx_seq_one_letter_code
_entity_poly.pdbx_strand_id
1 'polypeptide(L)'
;MDTTSIGGNCYFLSFTDDYSRKIWVYFLKEKSQVFEYLKIFKALVEKESGHFIKVLRSNRGGEYISYEMQIYLKENVIRHQLTTRYTPQQNGVIERLNKTIMGFARSTLK
;
A
#
# COMPACT_ATOMS: atom_id res chain seq x y z
N MET A 1 -8.96 5.45 -10.12
CA MET A 1 -9.53 4.80 -11.31
C MET A 1 -10.67 5.69 -11.79
N ASP A 2 -10.86 5.88 -13.09
CA ASP A 2 -12.01 6.67 -13.62
C ASP A 2 -13.32 5.88 -13.63
N THR A 3 -13.28 4.65 -13.11
CA THR A 3 -14.43 3.74 -13.05
C THR A 3 -14.51 3.15 -11.65
N THR A 4 -15.66 3.34 -11.01
CA THR A 4 -16.01 2.79 -9.71
C THR A 4 -16.22 1.28 -9.84
N SER A 5 -15.64 0.48 -8.95
CA SER A 5 -15.95 -0.95 -8.87
C SER A 5 -17.41 -1.18 -8.45
N ILE A 6 -17.94 -2.38 -8.65
CA ILE A 6 -19.32 -2.78 -8.26
C ILE A 6 -19.61 -2.46 -6.78
N GLY A 7 -18.59 -2.52 -5.90
CA GLY A 7 -18.70 -2.20 -4.48
C GLY A 7 -18.50 -0.73 -4.11
N GLY A 8 -18.40 0.19 -5.07
CA GLY A 8 -18.20 1.63 -4.80
C GLY A 8 -16.74 2.04 -4.57
N ASN A 9 -15.76 1.13 -4.72
CA ASN A 9 -14.35 1.43 -4.48
C ASN A 9 -13.67 1.93 -5.77
N CYS A 10 -12.90 3.01 -5.69
CA CYS A 10 -12.23 3.67 -6.82
C CYS A 10 -10.69 3.57 -6.77
N TYR A 11 -10.17 3.02 -5.67
CA TYR A 11 -8.74 2.91 -5.41
C TYR A 11 -8.42 1.53 -4.84
N PHE A 12 -7.17 1.12 -4.98
CA PHE A 12 -6.64 -0.04 -4.28
C PHE A 12 -5.29 0.33 -3.65
N LEU A 13 -5.00 -0.29 -2.53
CA LEU A 13 -3.75 -0.18 -1.79
C LEU A 13 -3.10 -1.55 -1.78
N SER A 14 -1.85 -1.61 -2.23
CA SER A 14 -1.05 -2.83 -2.24
C SER A 14 0.13 -2.69 -1.28
N PHE A 15 0.32 -3.70 -0.44
CA PHE A 15 1.53 -3.89 0.35
C PHE A 15 2.28 -5.08 -0.21
N THR A 16 3.60 -4.96 -0.34
CA THR A 16 4.46 -6.05 -0.80
C THR A 16 5.58 -6.24 0.21
N ASP A 17 5.78 -7.46 0.65
CA ASP A 17 6.95 -7.81 1.44
C ASP A 17 8.17 -8.01 0.54
N ASP A 18 9.28 -7.35 0.85
CA ASP A 18 10.49 -7.38 0.04
C ASP A 18 11.18 -8.75 0.09
N TYR A 19 11.03 -9.49 1.20
CA TYR A 19 11.67 -10.80 1.40
C TYR A 19 10.87 -11.94 0.74
N SER A 20 9.63 -12.15 1.17
CA SER A 20 8.78 -13.25 0.71
C SER A 20 8.07 -12.99 -0.61
N ARG A 21 8.06 -11.73 -1.09
CA ARG A 21 7.24 -11.28 -2.21
C ARG A 21 5.73 -11.47 -2.01
N LYS A 22 5.28 -11.75 -0.78
CA LYS A 22 3.86 -11.80 -0.44
C LYS A 22 3.23 -10.43 -0.66
N ILE A 23 2.04 -10.43 -1.24
CA ILE A 23 1.30 -9.23 -1.61
C ILE A 23 -0.04 -9.25 -0.88
N TRP A 24 -0.41 -8.10 -0.32
CA TRP A 24 -1.73 -7.85 0.23
C TRP A 24 -2.37 -6.71 -0.54
N VAL A 25 -3.64 -6.88 -0.92
CA VAL A 25 -4.40 -5.88 -1.68
C VAL A 25 -5.67 -5.53 -0.92
N TYR A 26 -5.89 -4.24 -0.72
CA TYR A 26 -7.07 -3.67 -0.08
C TYR A 26 -7.78 -2.75 -1.08
N PHE A 27 -9.11 -2.81 -1.12
CA PHE A 27 -9.92 -1.91 -1.94
C PHE A 27 -10.40 -0.73 -1.09
N LEU A 28 -10.26 0.48 -1.63
CA LEU A 28 -10.54 1.73 -0.94
C LEU A 28 -11.58 2.56 -1.73
N LYS A 29 -12.48 3.22 -0.99
CA LYS A 29 -13.38 4.23 -1.55
C LYS A 29 -12.65 5.55 -1.76
N GLU A 30 -11.80 5.92 -0.79
CA GLU A 30 -11.04 7.17 -0.79
C GLU A 30 -9.57 6.94 -0.46
N LYS A 31 -8.68 7.80 -0.96
CA LYS A 31 -7.25 7.75 -0.65
C LYS A 31 -6.93 8.10 0.80
N SER A 32 -7.81 8.84 1.48
CA SER A 32 -7.72 9.17 2.91
C SER A 32 -7.69 7.91 3.80
N GLN A 33 -8.28 6.80 3.33
CA GLN A 33 -8.39 5.56 4.09
C GLN A 33 -7.06 4.80 4.21
N VAL A 34 -6.03 5.16 3.45
CA VAL A 34 -4.73 4.47 3.43
C VAL A 34 -4.14 4.29 4.83
N PHE A 35 -4.24 5.32 5.67
CA PHE A 35 -3.67 5.28 7.02
C PHE A 35 -4.37 4.25 7.93
N GLU A 36 -5.69 4.17 7.86
CA GLU A 36 -6.46 3.19 8.65
C GLU A 36 -6.14 1.76 8.20
N TYR A 37 -6.07 1.51 6.89
CA TYR A 37 -5.69 0.20 6.37
C TYR A 37 -4.23 -0.17 6.69
N LEU A 38 -3.32 0.81 6.81
CA LEU A 38 -1.95 0.56 7.27
C LEU A 38 -1.91 0.03 8.70
N LYS A 39 -2.72 0.58 9.62
CA LYS A 39 -2.81 0.10 11.01
C LYS A 39 -3.30 -1.34 11.06
N ILE A 40 -4.35 -1.65 10.30
CA ILE A 40 -4.93 -2.99 10.19
C ILE A 40 -3.89 -3.96 9.62
N PHE A 41 -3.20 -3.56 8.54
CA PHE A 41 -2.16 -4.34 7.89
C PHE A 41 -1.02 -4.68 8.85
N LYS A 42 -0.50 -3.68 9.59
CA LYS A 42 0.56 -3.89 10.58
C LYS A 42 0.13 -4.93 11.62
N ALA A 43 -1.03 -4.73 12.25
CA ALA A 43 -1.51 -5.64 13.30
C ALA A 43 -1.67 -7.08 12.78
N LEU A 44 -2.16 -7.25 11.56
CA LEU A 44 -2.32 -8.56 10.93
C LEU A 44 -0.97 -9.22 10.65
N VAL A 45 -0.07 -8.53 9.94
CA VAL A 45 1.20 -9.13 9.51
C VAL A 45 2.12 -9.43 10.69
N GLU A 46 2.18 -8.55 11.69
CA GLU A 46 3.03 -8.79 12.85
C GLU A 46 2.51 -9.94 13.71
N LYS A 47 1.19 -10.09 13.81
CA LYS A 47 0.56 -11.20 14.54
C LYS A 47 0.71 -12.53 13.80
N GLU A 48 0.53 -12.55 12.47
CA GLU A 48 0.66 -13.76 11.66
C GLU A 48 2.11 -14.23 11.55
N SER A 49 3.04 -13.30 11.35
CA SER A 49 4.46 -13.64 11.12
C SER A 49 5.28 -13.74 12.41
N GLY A 50 4.83 -13.13 13.51
CA GLY A 50 5.64 -12.95 14.72
C GLY A 50 6.80 -11.96 14.56
N HIS A 51 6.87 -11.25 13.43
CA HIS A 51 7.94 -10.31 13.12
C HIS A 51 7.41 -8.88 13.02
N PHE A 52 8.15 -7.91 13.54
CA PHE A 52 7.77 -6.50 13.50
C PHE A 52 8.20 -5.83 12.20
N ILE A 53 7.36 -4.91 11.71
CA ILE A 53 7.69 -4.09 10.55
C ILE A 53 8.74 -3.06 10.94
N LYS A 54 9.92 -3.10 10.31
CA LYS A 54 11.02 -2.16 10.61
C LYS A 54 11.06 -0.95 9.69
N VAL A 55 10.67 -1.13 8.44
CA VAL A 55 10.78 -0.12 7.39
C VAL A 55 9.51 -0.14 6.55
N LEU A 56 8.87 1.01 6.41
CA LEU A 56 7.80 1.21 5.44
C LEU A 56 8.38 2.01 4.27
N ARG A 57 8.28 1.49 3.05
CA ARG A 57 8.69 2.20 1.83
C ARG A 57 7.44 2.61 1.05
N SER A 58 7.29 3.90 0.76
CA SER A 58 6.18 4.43 -0.04
C SER A 58 6.67 5.49 -1.02
N ASN A 59 5.83 5.81 -2.00
CA ASN A 59 6.07 6.99 -2.84
C ASN A 59 5.78 8.28 -2.04
N ARG A 60 6.07 9.44 -2.66
CA ARG A 60 5.78 10.76 -2.08
C ARG A 60 4.32 11.20 -2.27
N GLY A 61 3.37 10.26 -2.31
CA GLY A 61 1.94 10.56 -2.34
C GLY A 61 1.51 11.26 -1.05
N GLY A 62 0.63 12.25 -1.15
CA GLY A 62 0.18 13.03 0.00
C GLY A 62 -0.52 12.16 1.06
N GLU A 63 -1.14 11.07 0.63
CA GLU A 63 -1.77 10.05 1.48
C GLU A 63 -0.77 9.35 2.42
N TYR A 64 0.53 9.34 2.10
CA TYR A 64 1.58 8.70 2.89
C TYR A 64 2.38 9.67 3.75
N ILE A 65 2.14 10.98 3.64
CA ILE A 65 2.94 12.03 4.29
C ILE A 65 2.10 12.81 5.34
N SER A 66 0.89 12.34 5.66
CA SER A 66 0.07 13.00 6.68
C SER A 66 0.79 13.06 8.03
N TYR A 67 0.55 14.14 8.79
CA TYR A 67 1.19 14.35 10.09
C TYR A 67 0.88 13.21 11.07
N GLU A 68 -0.38 12.75 11.07
CA GLU A 68 -0.83 11.60 11.88
C GLU A 68 -0.08 10.32 11.53
N MET A 69 0.16 10.06 10.25
CA MET A 69 0.92 8.90 9.80
C MET A 69 2.37 8.99 10.25
N GLN A 70 3.00 10.15 10.17
CA GLN A 70 4.38 10.34 10.63
C GLN A 70 4.52 10.13 12.15
N ILE A 71 3.57 10.62 12.96
CA ILE A 71 3.54 10.36 14.40
C ILE A 71 3.43 8.86 14.66
N TYR A 72 2.45 8.21 14.03
CA TYR A 72 2.21 6.78 14.23
C TYR A 72 3.43 5.93 13.87
N LEU A 73 4.10 6.22 12.75
CA LEU A 73 5.32 5.51 12.36
C LEU A 73 6.44 5.73 13.37
N LYS A 74 6.59 6.94 13.90
CA LYS A 74 7.58 7.27 14.92
C LYS A 74 7.31 6.52 16.24
N GLU A 75 6.06 6.50 16.70
CA GLU A 75 5.64 5.78 17.91
C GLU A 75 5.87 4.27 17.79
N ASN A 76 5.67 3.70 16.60
CA ASN A 76 5.91 2.30 16.32
C ASN A 76 7.36 1.99 15.92
N VAL A 77 8.26 2.97 15.96
CA VAL A 77 9.68 2.85 15.59
C VAL A 77 9.86 2.30 14.16
N ILE A 78 8.95 2.64 13.26
CA ILE A 78 8.97 2.26 11.85
C ILE A 78 9.68 3.35 11.06
N ARG A 79 10.78 3.00 10.39
CA ARG A 79 11.48 3.96 9.52
C ARG A 79 10.71 4.13 8.21
N HIS A 80 10.25 5.35 7.95
CA HIS A 80 9.59 5.69 6.69
C HIS A 80 10.62 6.04 5.62
N GLN A 81 10.67 5.25 4.54
CA GLN A 81 11.49 5.51 3.36
C GLN A 81 10.62 6.02 2.21
N LEU A 82 10.78 7.29 1.86
CA LEU A 82 10.13 7.85 0.68
C LEU A 82 10.99 7.56 -0.55
N THR A 83 10.45 6.84 -1.53
CA THR A 83 11.15 6.61 -2.80
C THR A 83 11.36 7.95 -3.52
N THR A 84 12.56 8.17 -4.03
CA THR A 84 12.84 9.26 -4.97
C THR A 84 11.96 9.11 -6.21
N ARG A 85 11.54 10.23 -6.82
CA ARG A 85 10.94 10.17 -8.16
C ARG A 85 11.97 9.52 -9.08
N TYR A 86 11.55 8.54 -9.87
CA TYR A 86 12.39 7.83 -10.85
C TYR A 86 13.45 6.86 -10.28
N THR A 87 13.10 5.97 -9.34
CA THR A 87 13.85 4.71 -9.12
C THR A 87 13.09 3.49 -9.69
N PRO A 88 13.18 3.23 -11.01
CA PRO A 88 12.41 2.18 -11.69
C PRO A 88 12.65 0.78 -11.12
N GLN A 89 13.86 0.49 -10.60
CA GLN A 89 14.18 -0.84 -10.08
C GLN A 89 13.41 -1.14 -8.78
N GLN A 90 13.19 -0.13 -7.94
CA GLN A 90 12.52 -0.30 -6.64
C GLN A 90 11.00 -0.30 -6.79
N ASN A 91 10.47 0.55 -7.68
CA ASN A 91 9.04 0.60 -7.95
C ASN A 91 8.59 -0.43 -9.00
N GLY A 92 9.51 -1.03 -9.78
CA GLY A 92 9.16 -1.89 -10.92
C GLY A 92 8.43 -3.17 -10.55
N VAL A 93 8.54 -3.66 -9.31
CA VAL A 93 7.74 -4.80 -8.82
C VAL A 93 6.31 -4.35 -8.55
N ILE A 94 6.15 -3.25 -7.79
CA ILE A 94 4.84 -2.67 -7.46
C ILE A 94 4.13 -2.14 -8.70
N GLU A 95 4.84 -1.53 -9.65
CA GLU A 95 4.27 -1.04 -10.91
C GLU A 95 3.76 -2.17 -11.80
N ARG A 96 4.50 -3.28 -11.91
CA ARG A 96 4.03 -4.47 -12.66
C ARG A 96 2.82 -5.10 -11.99
N LEU A 97 2.82 -5.19 -10.67
CA LEU A 97 1.67 -5.66 -9.91
C LEU A 97 0.45 -4.76 -10.13
N ASN A 98 0.62 -3.45 -10.03
CA ASN A 98 -0.46 -2.48 -10.23
C ASN A 98 -1.04 -2.57 -11.65
N LYS A 99 -0.19 -2.73 -12.68
CA LYS A 99 -0.63 -2.97 -14.06
C LYS A 99 -1.43 -4.27 -14.20
N THR A 100 -0.97 -5.34 -13.54
CA THR A 100 -1.63 -6.65 -13.58
C THR A 100 -3.00 -6.59 -12.90
N ILE A 101 -3.09 -6.02 -11.69
CA ILE A 101 -4.36 -5.84 -10.97
C ILE A 101 -5.34 -4.99 -11.78
N MET A 102 -4.87 -3.88 -12.37
CA MET A 102 -5.69 -3.04 -13.25
C MET A 102 -6.17 -3.78 -14.49
N GLY A 103 -5.33 -4.63 -15.08
CA GLY A 103 -5.70 -5.47 -16.23
C GLY A 103 -6.80 -6.47 -15.87
N PHE A 104 -6.66 -7.17 -14.74
CA PHE A 104 -7.68 -8.09 -14.25
C PHE A 104 -9.00 -7.36 -13.94
N ALA A 105 -8.95 -6.25 -13.21
CA ALA A 105 -10.14 -5.47 -12.87
C ALA A 105 -10.89 -4.98 -14.12
N ARG A 106 -10.17 -4.57 -15.18
CA ARG A 106 -10.80 -4.20 -16.45
C ARG A 106 -11.43 -5.39 -17.18
N SER A 107 -10.84 -6.58 -17.07
CA SER A 107 -11.36 -7.79 -17.72
C SER A 107 -12.62 -8.35 -17.06
N THR A 108 -12.76 -8.17 -15.74
CA THR A 108 -13.89 -8.68 -14.95
C THR A 108 -15.07 -7.70 -14.86
N LEU A 109 -14.88 -6.44 -15.25
CA LEU A 109 -15.97 -5.48 -15.50
C LEU A 109 -16.57 -5.77 -16.89
N LYS A 110 -17.48 -6.74 -16.98
CA LYS A 110 -18.36 -7.00 -18.12
C LYS A 110 -19.80 -7.16 -17.63
#